data_AF-A0A6G3DHX5-F1
#
_entry.id   AF-A0A6G3DHX5-F1
#
_cell.length_a   1.000
_cell.length_b   1.000
_cell.length_c   1.000
_cell.angle_alpha   90.00
_cell.angle_beta   90.00
_cell.angle_gamma   90.00
#
_symmetry.space_group_name_H-M   'P 1'
#
loop_
_entity.id
_entity.type
_entity.pdbx_description
1 polymer ?
#
loop_
_entity_poly.entity_id
_entity_poly.type
_entity_poly.pdbx_seq_one_letter_code
_entity_poly.pdbx_strand_id
1 'polypeptide(L)' 'HHATGAPIAVHLELGTGALDVLELLCGELAVPSHRVILGHLNRSPDPVTHRQAAGSGCWLAFDGPSRGN' A
#
# COMPACT_ATOMS: atom_id res chain seq x y z
N HIS A 1 -5.57 9.05 -11.22
CA HIS A 1 -4.81 10.00 -10.37
C HIS A 1 -4.48 11.30 -11.11
N HIS A 2 -3.59 11.35 -12.10
CA HIS A 2 -3.19 12.64 -12.73
C HIS A 2 -4.34 13.40 -13.38
N ALA A 3 -5.15 12.72 -14.19
CA ALA A 3 -6.29 13.36 -14.86
C ALA A 3 -7.51 13.58 -13.96
N THR A 4 -7.64 12.77 -12.90
CA THR A 4 -8.90 12.65 -12.13
C THR A 4 -8.81 13.14 -10.69
N GLY A 5 -7.61 13.32 -10.16
CA GLY A 5 -7.38 13.52 -8.73
C GLY A 5 -7.79 12.32 -7.86
N ALA A 6 -8.25 11.19 -8.42
CA ALA A 6 -8.68 10.04 -7.64
C ALA A 6 -7.49 9.32 -7.00
N PRO A 7 -7.63 8.79 -5.76
CA PRO A 7 -6.64 7.93 -5.14
C PRO A 7 -6.50 6.59 -5.87
N ILE A 8 -5.41 5.88 -5.61
CA ILE A 8 -5.11 4.54 -6.13
C ILE A 8 -5.15 3.57 -4.95
N ALA A 9 -6.10 2.65 -4.96
CA ALA A 9 -6.12 1.52 -4.04
C ALA A 9 -5.47 0.31 -4.72
N VAL A 10 -4.51 -0.32 -4.04
CA VAL A 10 -3.78 -1.48 -4.55
C VAL A 10 -4.12 -2.69 -3.71
N HIS A 11 -4.63 -3.73 -4.37
CA HIS A 11 -4.73 -5.05 -3.79
C HIS A 11 -3.34 -5.71 -3.79
N LEU A 12 -2.85 -6.09 -2.61
CA LEU A 12 -1.62 -6.87 -2.48
C LEU A 12 -1.98 -8.34 -2.26
N GLU A 13 -1.57 -9.20 -3.19
CA GLU A 13 -1.74 -10.64 -3.05
C GLU A 13 -0.93 -11.12 -1.84
N LEU A 14 -1.62 -11.81 -0.92
CA LEU A 14 -1.09 -12.22 0.39
C LEU A 14 -0.44 -11.08 1.23
N GLY A 15 -0.74 -9.81 0.93
CA GLY A 15 -0.13 -8.66 1.61
C GLY A 15 1.35 -8.42 1.27
N THR A 16 1.85 -8.98 0.16
CA THR A 16 3.26 -8.89 -0.24
C THR A 16 3.50 -7.84 -1.34
N GLY A 17 4.76 -7.43 -1.56
CA GLY A 17 5.14 -6.49 -2.63
C GLY A 17 4.86 -5.00 -2.36
N ALA A 18 4.57 -4.63 -1.11
CA ALA A 18 4.21 -3.26 -0.73
C ALA A 18 5.26 -2.21 -1.14
N LEU A 19 6.55 -2.49 -0.93
CA LEU A 19 7.64 -1.56 -1.24
C LEU A 19 7.89 -1.44 -2.74
N ASP A 20 7.79 -2.55 -3.48
CA ASP A 20 7.94 -2.55 -4.95
C ASP A 20 6.81 -1.74 -5.61
N VAL A 21 5.58 -1.88 -5.10
CA VAL A 21 4.44 -1.06 -5.53
C VAL A 21 4.66 0.42 -5.23
N LEU A 22 5.21 0.77 -4.07
CA LEU A 22 5.52 2.16 -3.73
C LEU A 22 6.64 2.71 -4.61
N GLU A 23 7.67 1.93 -4.90
CA GLU A 23 8.74 2.34 -5.81
C GLU A 23 8.20 2.61 -7.21
N LEU A 24 7.41 1.69 -7.76
CA LEU A 24 6.79 1.87 -9.07
C LEU A 24 5.86 3.09 -9.10
N LEU A 25 4.90 3.18 -8.17
CA LEU A 25 3.90 4.24 -8.21
C LEU A 25 4.48 5.60 -7.82
N CYS A 26 5.25 5.67 -6.75
CA CYS A 26 5.71 6.94 -6.20
C CYS A 26 7.08 7.34 -6.73
N GLY A 27 8.02 6.39 -6.83
CA GLY A 27 9.38 6.62 -7.32
C GLY A 27 9.42 6.83 -8.84
N GLU A 28 8.85 5.89 -9.61
CA GLU A 28 8.93 5.92 -11.07
C GLU A 28 7.80 6.72 -11.73
N LEU A 29 6.55 6.53 -11.28
CA LEU A 29 5.36 7.11 -11.91
C LEU A 29 4.89 8.43 -11.27
N ALA A 30 5.63 8.96 -10.30
CA ALA A 30 5.37 10.23 -9.64
C ALA A 30 3.94 10.37 -9.07
N VAL A 31 3.36 9.27 -8.58
CA VAL A 31 2.13 9.31 -7.78
C VAL A 31 2.47 9.82 -6.38
N PRO A 32 1.84 10.91 -5.89
CA PRO A 32 2.03 11.34 -4.51
C PRO A 32 1.61 10.22 -3.55
N SER A 33 2.49 9.83 -2.63
CA SER A 33 2.25 8.70 -1.73
C SER A 33 0.96 8.80 -0.92
N HIS A 34 0.56 10.00 -0.50
CA HIS A 34 -0.71 10.26 0.20
C HIS A 34 -1.98 9.96 -0.64
N ARG A 35 -1.84 9.67 -1.93
CA ARG A 35 -2.90 9.19 -2.83
C ARG A 35 -2.93 7.66 -2.99
N VAL A 36 -1.97 6.94 -2.41
CA VAL A 36 -1.87 5.48 -2.51
C VAL A 36 -2.42 4.82 -1.24
N ILE A 37 -3.24 3.79 -1.41
CA ILE A 37 -3.78 2.95 -0.34
C ILE A 37 -3.35 1.51 -0.62
N LEU A 38 -2.59 0.91 0.29
CA LEU A 38 -2.15 -0.47 0.18
C LEU A 38 -3.08 -1.38 1.00
N GLY A 39 -3.74 -2.32 0.34
CA GLY A 39 -4.67 -3.27 0.96
C GLY A 39 -3.99 -4.55 1.45
N HIS A 40 -4.64 -5.22 2.39
CA HIS A 40 -4.30 -6.58 2.86
C HIS A 40 -2.92 -6.74 3.51
N LEU A 41 -2.30 -5.67 4.00
CA LEU A 41 -0.98 -5.77 4.66
C LEU A 41 -0.99 -6.69 5.88
N ASN A 42 -2.13 -6.90 6.55
CA ASN A 42 -2.23 -7.85 7.65
C ASN A 42 -2.15 -9.33 7.22
N ARG A 43 -2.27 -9.65 5.92
CA ARG A 43 -2.03 -11.01 5.40
C ARG A 43 -0.53 -11.36 5.39
N SER A 44 0.35 -10.36 5.41
CA SER A 44 1.79 -10.50 5.65
C SER A 44 2.20 -9.62 6.84
N PRO A 45 2.10 -10.13 8.08
CA PRO A 45 2.30 -9.32 9.29
C PRO A 45 3.79 -9.09 9.59
N ASP A 46 4.47 -8.36 8.70
CA ASP A 46 5.83 -7.88 8.88
C ASP A 46 5.83 -6.40 9.35
N PRO A 47 6.09 -6.13 10.63
CA PRO A 47 6.10 -4.77 11.17
C PRO A 47 7.18 -3.87 10.55
N VAL A 48 8.26 -4.43 10.01
CA VAL A 48 9.32 -3.65 9.37
C VAL A 48 8.81 -3.09 8.05
N THR A 49 8.27 -3.94 7.18
CA THR A 49 7.63 -3.51 5.94
C THR A 49 6.48 -2.54 6.19
N HIS A 50 5.63 -2.80 7.19
CA HIS A 50 4.51 -1.89 7.51
C HIS A 50 5.02 -0.51 7.93
N ARG A 51 6.06 -0.44 8.76
CA ARG A 51 6.67 0.83 9.17
C ARG A 51 7.28 1.57 7.98
N GLN A 52 7.98 0.88 7.10
CA GLN A 52 8.59 1.49 5.91
C GLN A 52 7.52 2.02 4.95
N ALA A 53 6.47 1.23 4.69
CA ALA A 53 5.34 1.65 3.87
C ALA A 53 4.66 2.90 4.48
N ALA A 54 4.34 2.88 5.77
CA ALA A 54 3.76 4.04 6.46
C ALA A 54 4.67 5.27 6.41
N GLY A 55 6.00 5.07 6.51
CA GLY A 55 7.00 6.13 6.40
C GLY A 55 7.03 6.83 5.03
N SER A 56 6.53 6.18 3.97
CA SER A 56 6.38 6.82 2.66
C SER A 56 5.29 7.89 2.62
N GLY A 57 4.35 7.88 3.57
CA GLY A 57 3.15 8.73 3.58
C GLY A 57 1.92 8.12 2.89
N CYS A 58 1.98 6.85 2.48
CA CYS A 58 0.81 6.13 1.97
C CYS A 58 -0.15 5.66 3.09
N TRP A 59 -1.35 5.25 2.70
CA TRP A 59 -2.33 4.65 3.60
C TRP A 59 -2.20 3.13 3.64
N LEU A 60 -2.30 2.56 4.84
CA LEU A 60 -2.29 1.11 5.07
C LEU A 60 -3.70 0.67 5.43
N ALA A 61 -4.32 -0.11 4.56
CA ALA A 61 -5.66 -0.66 4.78
C ALA A 61 -5.55 -2.10 5.31
N PHE A 62 -5.67 -2.21 6.64
CA PHE A 62 -5.80 -3.50 7.33
C PHE A 62 -7.27 -3.94 7.33
N ASP A 63 -7.53 -5.17 6.91
CA ASP A 63 -8.88 -5.69 6.71
C ASP A 63 -9.02 -7.16 7.10
N GLY A 64 -10.23 -7.73 7.03
CA GLY A 64 -10.49 -9.11 7.43
C GLY A 64 -10.30 -9.33 8.95
N PRO A 65 -11.23 -8.87 9.80
CA PRO A 65 -11.12 -8.99 11.27
C PRO A 65 -11.04 -10.44 11.79
N SER A 66 -11.21 -11.43 10.92
CA SER A 66 -10.98 -12.85 11.22
C SER A 66 -9.55 -13.27 10.88
N ARG A 67 -8.99 -14.17 11.70
CA ARG A 67 -7.70 -14.85 11.44
C ARG A 67 -7.63 -15.61 10.11
N GLY A 68 -8.77 -15.88 9.48
CA GLY A 68 -8.87 -16.54 8.19
C GLY A 68 -8.95 -15.53 7.07
N ASN A 69 -7.95 -15.56 6.19
CA ASN A 69 -8.00 -15.03 4.85
C ASN A 69 -7.27 -16.00 3.92
#